data_AF-O94618-F1
#
_entry.id   AF-O94618-F1
#
_cell.length_a   1.000
_cell.length_b   1.000
_cell.length_c   1.000
_cell.angle_alpha   90.00
_cell.angle_beta   90.00
_cell.angle_gamma   90.00
#
_symmetry.space_group_name_H-M   'P 1'
#
loop_
_entity.id
_entity.type
_entity.pdbx_description
1 polymer ?
#
loop_
_entity_poly.entity_id
_entity_poly.type
_entity_poly.pdbx_seq_one_letter_code
_entity_poly.pdbx_strand_id
1 'polypeptide(L)'
;MIRTIQRQSATRFSSALVQRRLYSLASDSLNKQRKPQEEGRLARIFKDPSNKAWKDLTAPQKAYRTSANIGNFSIVIFGGGVFGLIIYALVTSIWKGEAHYGDEAFELLKANEECRYVFGDHMKALGEATHPLRRTHGILTSRVWDHHGVEHLVLQFHLIGNERKGHVFGRLVNVQGDYKWEYLFVDVANYGKIIIFDHTNSVRQQHKNFGLWGSLKNITWGN
;
A
#
# COMPACT_ATOMS: atom_id res chain seq x y z
N MET A 1 -45.86 1.31 -8.70
CA MET A 1 -45.48 2.74 -8.56
C MET A 1 -44.04 2.89 -9.04
N ILE A 2 -43.86 3.37 -10.27
CA ILE A 2 -42.58 3.45 -10.98
C ILE A 2 -42.25 4.94 -11.11
N ARG A 3 -41.21 5.42 -10.43
CA ARG A 3 -40.71 6.81 -10.57
C ARG A 3 -39.44 6.81 -11.39
N THR A 4 -39.62 7.08 -12.67
CA THR A 4 -38.61 7.47 -13.65
C THR A 4 -38.12 8.88 -13.29
N ILE A 5 -36.84 9.06 -12.98
CA ILE A 5 -36.25 10.40 -12.77
C ILE A 5 -35.12 10.63 -13.76
N GLN A 6 -35.19 11.84 -14.30
CA GLN A 6 -34.48 12.44 -15.41
C GLN A 6 -32.96 12.19 -15.45
N ARG A 7 -32.49 11.87 -16.65
CA ARG A 7 -31.14 12.14 -17.13
C ARG A 7 -30.92 13.66 -17.18
N GLN A 8 -29.97 14.15 -16.40
CA GLN A 8 -29.37 15.48 -16.60
C GLN A 8 -28.28 15.37 -17.67
N SER A 9 -28.51 16.05 -18.77
CA SER A 9 -27.54 16.39 -19.81
C SER A 9 -26.78 17.65 -19.39
N ALA A 10 -25.46 17.58 -19.28
CA ALA A 10 -24.61 18.77 -19.22
C ALA A 10 -23.31 18.55 -19.99
N THR A 11 -23.07 19.50 -20.90
CA THR A 11 -21.78 19.95 -21.45
C THR A 11 -20.92 18.93 -22.22
N ARG A 12 -21.31 18.68 -23.47
CA ARG A 12 -20.35 18.36 -24.55
C ARG A 12 -19.52 19.62 -24.86
N PHE A 13 -18.26 19.64 -24.44
CA PHE A 13 -17.28 20.57 -25.03
C PHE A 13 -16.95 20.06 -26.44
N SER A 14 -17.54 20.71 -27.43
CA SER A 14 -17.33 20.48 -28.85
C SER A 14 -16.17 21.37 -29.31
N SER A 15 -14.95 20.86 -29.33
CA SER A 15 -13.84 21.47 -30.06
C SER A 15 -13.78 20.89 -31.47
N ALA A 16 -14.71 21.34 -32.32
CA ALA A 16 -14.61 21.13 -33.76
C ALA A 16 -13.49 22.03 -34.30
N LEU A 17 -12.26 21.52 -34.28
CA LEU A 17 -11.18 22.02 -35.14
C LEU A 17 -11.53 21.61 -36.58
N VAL A 18 -12.39 22.42 -37.20
CA VAL A 18 -12.70 22.35 -38.62
C VAL A 18 -11.43 22.72 -39.37
N GLN A 19 -10.68 21.72 -39.82
CA GLN A 19 -9.65 21.91 -40.84
C GLN A 19 -10.33 22.38 -42.12
N ARG A 20 -10.28 23.71 -42.33
CA ARG A 20 -10.65 24.39 -43.57
C ARG A 20 -9.69 23.94 -44.67
N ARG A 21 -9.99 22.81 -45.30
CA ARG A 21 -9.39 22.38 -46.58
C ARG A 21 -10.07 23.19 -47.68
N LEU A 22 -9.50 24.36 -47.99
CA LEU A 22 -9.83 25.14 -49.18
C LEU A 22 -9.30 24.37 -50.40
N TYR A 23 -10.18 23.65 -51.08
CA TYR A 23 -9.95 23.14 -52.42
C TYR A 23 -11.00 23.70 -53.35
N SER A 24 -10.59 23.85 -54.61
CA SER A 24 -11.35 24.29 -55.79
C SER A 24 -11.53 25.80 -55.91
N LEU A 25 -10.74 26.38 -56.82
CA LEU A 25 -11.13 27.26 -57.94
C LEU A 25 -9.85 27.98 -58.41
N ALA A 26 -8.95 27.21 -58.99
CA ALA A 26 -7.81 27.70 -59.79
C ALA A 26 -7.64 26.73 -60.97
N SER A 27 -8.72 26.53 -61.72
CA SER A 27 -8.63 26.17 -63.14
C SER A 27 -8.39 27.47 -63.92
N ASP A 28 -7.55 27.42 -64.94
CA ASP A 28 -7.25 28.52 -65.87
C ASP A 28 -6.26 29.58 -65.37
N SER A 29 -4.95 29.34 -65.54
CA SER A 29 -3.99 30.42 -65.92
C SER A 29 -2.49 30.04 -65.93
N LEU A 30 -2.04 28.86 -65.50
CA LEU A 30 -0.60 28.59 -65.42
C LEU A 30 -0.11 27.40 -66.27
N ASN A 31 -0.37 27.47 -67.58
CA ASN A 31 0.47 26.85 -68.60
C ASN A 31 1.81 27.62 -68.71
N LYS A 32 2.60 27.63 -67.63
CA LYS A 32 3.95 28.20 -67.61
C LYS A 32 4.90 27.11 -67.15
N GLN A 33 5.64 26.54 -68.10
CA GLN A 33 6.74 25.61 -67.85
C GLN A 33 7.71 26.21 -66.83
N ARG A 34 7.54 25.88 -65.54
CA ARG A 34 8.58 26.07 -64.53
C ARG A 34 9.47 24.84 -64.58
N LYS A 35 10.71 25.06 -64.99
CA LYS A 35 11.81 24.09 -64.85
C LYS A 35 11.82 23.53 -63.42
N PRO A 36 12.15 22.23 -63.23
CA PRO A 36 12.19 21.62 -61.91
C PRO A 36 13.18 22.40 -61.04
N GLN A 37 12.63 23.13 -60.07
CA GLN A 37 13.42 23.85 -59.07
C GLN A 37 14.21 22.79 -58.30
N GLU A 38 15.54 22.92 -58.27
CA GLU A 38 16.44 21.98 -57.62
C GLU A 38 16.09 21.88 -56.12
N GLU A 39 15.25 20.90 -55.76
CA GLU A 39 15.01 20.53 -54.37
C GLU A 39 16.37 20.09 -53.80
N GLY A 40 16.90 20.92 -52.90
CA GLY A 40 18.17 20.71 -52.24
C GLY A 40 18.24 19.30 -51.66
N ARG A 41 19.43 18.68 -51.69
CA ARG A 41 19.67 17.29 -51.24
C ARG A 41 19.02 16.97 -49.89
N LEU A 42 18.93 17.96 -49.00
CA LEU A 42 18.29 17.85 -47.69
C LEU A 42 16.77 17.61 -47.78
N ALA A 43 16.06 18.28 -48.69
CA ALA A 43 14.60 18.10 -48.84
C ALA A 43 14.24 16.67 -49.34
N ARG A 44 15.11 16.06 -50.15
CA ARG A 44 14.94 14.66 -50.62
C ARG A 44 15.14 13.62 -49.52
N ILE A 45 15.92 13.93 -48.48
CA ILE A 45 16.16 13.02 -47.35
C ILE A 45 14.92 12.93 -46.45
N PHE A 46 14.15 14.01 -46.32
CA PHE A 46 12.97 14.08 -45.46
C PHE A 46 11.64 13.75 -46.17
N LYS A 47 11.61 13.71 -47.51
CA LYS A 47 10.42 13.35 -48.29
C LYS A 47 10.24 11.83 -48.30
N ASP A 48 9.54 11.31 -47.29
CA ASP A 48 9.31 9.87 -47.09
C ASP A 48 8.39 9.31 -48.20
N PRO A 49 8.88 8.46 -49.12
CA PRO A 49 8.02 7.79 -50.10
C PRO A 49 7.22 6.69 -49.39
N SER A 50 5.89 6.81 -49.42
CA SER A 50 4.95 5.89 -48.75
C SER A 50 5.00 4.43 -49.23
N ASN A 51 5.83 4.08 -50.23
CA ASN A 51 5.90 2.74 -50.82
C ASN A 51 7.07 1.86 -50.33
N LYS A 52 7.98 2.37 -49.47
CA LYS A 52 9.15 1.60 -49.02
C LYS A 52 8.85 0.73 -47.79
N ALA A 53 9.19 -0.55 -47.89
CA ALA A 53 9.07 -1.54 -46.80
C ALA A 53 10.01 -1.19 -45.62
N TRP A 54 9.58 -1.48 -44.38
CA TRP A 54 10.28 -1.15 -43.13
C TRP A 54 11.77 -1.54 -43.11
N LYS A 55 12.13 -2.63 -43.79
CA LYS A 55 13.50 -3.14 -43.91
C LYS A 55 14.45 -2.22 -44.70
N ASP A 56 13.94 -1.48 -45.68
CA ASP A 56 14.75 -0.65 -46.61
C ASP A 56 14.90 0.81 -46.15
N LEU A 57 14.46 1.13 -44.92
CA LEU A 57 14.55 2.47 -44.36
C LEU A 57 15.89 2.70 -43.67
N THR A 58 16.48 3.88 -43.90
CA THR A 58 17.64 4.33 -43.13
C THR A 58 17.22 4.57 -41.66
N ALA A 59 18.14 4.38 -40.70
CA ALA A 59 17.89 4.62 -39.27
C ALA A 59 17.11 5.92 -38.94
N PRO A 60 17.42 7.10 -39.52
CA PRO A 60 16.63 8.32 -39.30
C PRO A 60 15.20 8.24 -39.86
N GLN A 61 14.97 7.54 -40.97
CA GLN A 61 13.61 7.36 -41.51
C GLN A 61 12.77 6.44 -40.62
N LYS A 62 13.38 5.40 -40.03
CA LYS A 62 12.72 4.55 -39.02
C LYS A 62 12.36 5.37 -37.79
N ALA A 63 13.30 6.17 -37.30
CA ALA A 63 13.06 7.05 -36.17
C ALA A 63 11.90 8.02 -36.45
N TYR A 64 11.84 8.61 -37.66
CA TYR A 64 10.74 9.49 -38.04
C TYR A 64 9.38 8.77 -38.08
N ARG A 65 9.30 7.58 -38.69
CA ARG A 65 8.05 6.78 -38.70
C ARG A 65 7.62 6.35 -37.29
N THR A 66 8.55 5.96 -36.43
CA THR A 66 8.27 5.70 -35.01
C THR A 66 7.89 6.98 -34.27
N SER A 67 8.43 8.13 -34.67
CA SER A 67 8.19 9.42 -34.01
C SER A 67 6.79 9.96 -34.16
N ALA A 68 6.03 9.51 -35.16
CA ALA A 68 4.66 9.95 -35.40
C ALA A 68 3.74 9.77 -34.16
N ASN A 69 4.05 8.80 -33.28
CA ASN A 69 3.29 8.54 -32.06
C ASN A 69 4.04 8.87 -30.75
N ILE A 70 5.27 9.39 -30.80
CA ILE A 70 6.08 9.67 -29.60
C ILE A 70 5.38 10.65 -28.65
N GLY A 71 4.63 11.63 -29.19
CA GLY A 71 3.88 12.58 -28.36
C GLY A 71 2.76 11.94 -27.54
N ASN A 72 2.08 10.91 -28.05
CA ASN A 72 1.06 10.18 -27.30
C ASN A 72 1.69 9.18 -26.32
N PHE A 73 2.84 8.61 -26.67
CA PHE A 73 3.55 7.71 -25.78
C PHE A 73 4.18 8.46 -24.58
N SER A 74 4.65 9.70 -24.79
CA SER A 74 5.24 10.51 -23.72
C SER A 74 4.23 10.84 -22.62
N ILE A 75 2.98 11.16 -22.96
CA ILE A 75 1.93 11.42 -21.97
C ILE A 75 1.59 10.15 -21.15
N VAL A 76 1.62 8.97 -21.78
CA VAL A 76 1.40 7.70 -21.07
C VAL A 76 2.56 7.37 -20.14
N ILE A 77 3.81 7.55 -20.57
CA ILE A 77 4.98 7.36 -19.69
C ILE A 77 4.91 8.34 -18.52
N PHE A 78 4.61 9.61 -18.78
CA PHE A 78 4.54 10.63 -17.73
C PHE A 78 3.43 10.30 -16.73
N GLY A 79 2.21 10.02 -17.22
CA GLY A 79 1.08 9.64 -16.37
C GLY A 79 1.33 8.34 -15.60
N GLY A 80 1.86 7.32 -16.27
CA GLY A 80 2.21 6.03 -15.66
C GLY A 80 3.32 6.14 -14.62
N GLY A 81 4.32 7.00 -14.85
CA GLY A 81 5.39 7.27 -13.89
C GLY A 81 4.89 7.94 -12.62
N VAL A 82 4.06 8.99 -12.75
CA VAL A 82 3.44 9.67 -11.60
C VAL A 82 2.53 8.70 -10.84
N PHE A 83 1.69 7.95 -11.56
CA PHE A 83 0.78 6.98 -10.94
C PHE A 83 1.54 5.85 -10.23
N GLY A 84 2.61 5.33 -10.82
CA GLY A 84 3.47 4.31 -10.23
C GLY A 84 4.15 4.80 -8.94
N LEU A 85 4.59 6.06 -8.91
CA LEU A 85 5.17 6.67 -7.70
C LEU A 85 4.15 6.75 -6.56
N ILE A 86 2.92 7.18 -6.86
CA ILE A 86 1.83 7.25 -5.85
C ILE A 86 1.53 5.86 -5.31
N ILE A 87 1.36 4.84 -6.17
CA ILE A 87 1.14 3.46 -5.74
C ILE A 87 2.31 2.98 -4.87
N TYR A 88 3.54 3.22 -5.29
CA TYR A 88 4.73 2.83 -4.54
C TYR A 88 4.75 3.45 -3.13
N ALA A 89 4.43 4.74 -3.02
CA ALA A 89 4.35 5.44 -1.75
C ALA A 89 3.26 4.85 -0.84
N LEU A 90 2.08 4.52 -1.39
CA LEU A 90 0.98 3.91 -0.65
C LEU A 90 1.33 2.50 -0.15
N VAL A 91 1.87 1.64 -1.02
CA VAL A 91 2.26 0.27 -0.63
C VAL A 91 3.35 0.29 0.45
N THR A 92 4.37 1.14 0.26
CA THR A 92 5.44 1.31 1.26
C THR A 92 4.88 1.83 2.58
N SER A 93 3.91 2.75 2.55
CA SER A 93 3.26 3.27 3.75
C SER A 93 2.44 2.21 4.49
N ILE A 94 1.79 1.28 3.78
CA ILE A 94 1.01 0.21 4.40
C ILE A 94 1.95 -0.80 5.09
N TRP A 95 3.07 -1.16 4.46
CA TRP A 95 4.06 -2.05 5.07
C TRP A 95 4.77 -1.43 6.27
N LYS A 96 4.95 -0.10 6.29
CA LYS A 96 5.40 0.63 7.48
C LYS A 96 4.28 0.92 8.49
N GLY A 97 3.05 0.54 8.17
CA GLY A 97 1.89 0.76 9.02
C GLY A 97 1.92 -0.17 10.22
N GLU A 98 1.43 0.32 11.36
CA GLU A 98 1.42 -0.41 12.63
C GLU A 98 0.59 -1.70 12.58
N ALA A 99 -0.40 -1.75 11.67
CA ALA A 99 -1.25 -2.92 11.47
C ALA A 99 -0.44 -4.17 11.09
N HIS A 100 0.70 -4.01 10.40
CA HIS A 100 1.55 -5.13 10.00
C HIS A 100 2.05 -5.93 11.20
N TYR A 101 2.42 -5.26 12.30
CA TYR A 101 2.89 -5.91 13.52
C TYR A 101 1.80 -6.73 14.22
N GLY A 102 0.52 -6.32 14.08
CA GLY A 102 -0.60 -7.08 14.60
C GLY A 102 -0.81 -8.41 13.86
N ASP A 103 -0.74 -8.36 12.52
CA ASP A 103 -0.84 -9.57 11.68
C ASP A 103 0.37 -10.48 11.89
N GLU A 104 1.58 -9.91 12.00
CA GLU A 104 2.80 -10.65 12.31
C GLU A 104 2.70 -11.36 13.67
N ALA A 105 2.26 -10.66 14.72
CA ALA A 105 2.03 -11.27 16.03
C ALA A 105 1.03 -12.42 15.98
N PHE A 106 -0.04 -12.29 15.20
CA PHE A 106 -1.03 -13.34 15.03
C PHE A 106 -0.48 -14.57 14.30
N GLU A 107 0.32 -14.38 13.24
CA GLU A 107 0.98 -15.49 12.56
C GLU A 107 2.01 -16.19 13.47
N LEU A 108 2.76 -15.44 14.28
CA LEU A 108 3.68 -15.99 15.27
C LEU A 108 2.95 -16.84 16.33
N LEU A 109 1.78 -16.38 16.77
CA LEU A 109 0.91 -17.13 17.69
C LEU A 109 0.38 -18.43 17.09
N LYS A 110 -0.05 -18.36 15.83
CA LYS A 110 -0.58 -19.52 15.10
C LYS A 110 0.51 -20.57 14.82
N ALA A 111 1.76 -20.12 14.64
CA ALA A 111 2.91 -20.99 14.43
C ALA A 111 3.38 -21.69 15.72
N ASN A 112 3.06 -21.15 16.90
CA ASN A 112 3.48 -21.73 18.18
C ASN A 112 2.63 -22.95 18.56
N GLU A 113 3.29 -24.08 18.86
CA GLU A 113 2.64 -25.34 19.22
C GLU A 113 1.83 -25.25 20.52
N GLU A 114 2.30 -24.51 21.53
CA GLU A 114 1.58 -24.34 22.79
C GLU A 114 0.27 -23.58 22.60
N CYS A 115 0.30 -22.54 21.77
CA CYS A 115 -0.91 -21.80 21.42
C CYS A 115 -1.88 -22.67 20.62
N ARG A 116 -1.38 -23.48 19.68
CA ARG A 116 -2.22 -24.43 18.93
C ARG A 116 -2.89 -25.47 19.82
N TYR A 117 -2.17 -25.98 20.82
CA TYR A 117 -2.72 -26.93 21.78
C TYR A 117 -3.84 -26.30 22.64
N VAL A 118 -3.68 -25.04 23.06
CA VAL A 118 -4.60 -24.39 24.00
C VAL A 118 -5.85 -23.80 23.34
N PHE A 119 -5.73 -23.29 22.11
CA PHE A 119 -6.82 -22.66 21.38
C PHE A 119 -7.48 -23.58 20.34
N GLY A 120 -6.76 -24.60 19.87
CA GLY A 120 -7.14 -25.45 18.75
C GLY A 120 -6.65 -24.93 17.39
N ASP A 121 -6.95 -25.68 16.33
CA ASP A 121 -6.46 -25.40 14.97
C ASP A 121 -7.04 -24.10 14.36
N HIS A 122 -8.22 -23.70 14.81
CA HIS A 122 -8.91 -22.51 14.33
C HIS A 122 -8.83 -21.38 15.35
N MET A 123 -8.02 -20.38 15.03
CA MET A 123 -7.86 -19.16 15.84
C MET A 123 -8.31 -17.93 15.05
N LYS A 124 -8.89 -16.96 15.76
CA LYS A 124 -9.28 -15.65 15.24
C LYS A 124 -8.76 -14.56 16.16
N ALA A 125 -8.11 -13.54 15.60
CA ALA A 125 -7.79 -12.32 16.34
C ALA A 125 -8.94 -11.31 16.24
N LEU A 126 -9.32 -10.74 17.37
CA LEU A 126 -10.26 -9.62 17.47
C LEU A 126 -9.56 -8.48 18.21
N GLY A 127 -9.48 -7.31 17.59
CA GLY A 127 -9.05 -6.11 18.32
C GLY A 127 -10.11 -5.60 19.29
N GLU A 128 -9.84 -4.49 19.96
CA GLU A 128 -10.89 -3.82 20.73
C GLU A 128 -11.67 -2.83 19.84
N ALA A 129 -12.93 -2.61 20.17
CA ALA A 129 -13.74 -1.64 19.47
C ALA A 129 -13.30 -0.22 19.85
N THR A 130 -12.68 0.51 18.92
CA THR A 130 -12.44 1.96 19.13
C THR A 130 -13.76 2.73 19.23
N HIS A 131 -14.81 2.26 18.53
CA HIS A 131 -16.09 2.94 18.47
C HIS A 131 -17.23 1.92 18.53
N PRO A 132 -18.27 2.12 19.35
CA PRO A 132 -19.34 1.14 19.57
C PRO A 132 -20.14 0.82 18.30
N LEU A 133 -20.19 1.74 17.33
CA LEU A 133 -20.88 1.54 16.06
C LEU A 133 -20.07 0.73 15.03
N ARG A 134 -18.78 0.49 15.26
CA ARG A 134 -17.93 -0.21 14.31
C ARG A 134 -18.00 -1.71 14.58
N ARG A 135 -18.53 -2.46 13.61
CA ARG A 135 -18.65 -3.94 13.66
C ARG A 135 -17.32 -4.67 13.39
N THR A 136 -16.33 -3.97 12.86
CA THR A 136 -15.00 -4.50 12.58
C THR A 136 -14.04 -4.05 13.68
N HIS A 137 -13.42 -4.99 14.37
CA HIS A 137 -12.47 -4.71 15.44
C HIS A 137 -11.04 -4.88 14.92
N GLY A 138 -10.38 -3.78 14.57
CA GLY A 138 -8.97 -3.79 14.17
C GLY A 138 -8.07 -3.91 15.39
N ILE A 139 -6.93 -4.58 15.24
CA ILE A 139 -5.91 -4.69 16.29
C ILE A 139 -5.48 -3.26 16.68
N LEU A 140 -5.57 -2.96 17.97
CA LEU A 140 -5.21 -1.64 18.48
C LEU A 140 -3.73 -1.60 18.78
N THR A 141 -3.08 -0.59 18.24
CA THR A 141 -1.70 -0.23 18.51
C THR A 141 -1.68 1.16 19.15
N SER A 142 -0.86 1.30 20.19
CA SER A 142 -0.68 2.54 20.93
C SER A 142 0.81 2.86 21.03
N ARG A 143 1.17 4.11 20.72
CA ARG A 143 2.54 4.60 20.88
C ARG A 143 2.72 5.14 22.29
N VAL A 144 3.68 4.60 23.01
CA VAL A 144 4.02 4.99 24.37
C VAL A 144 5.47 5.44 24.37
N TRP A 145 5.73 6.62 24.90
CA TRP A 145 7.09 7.12 25.08
C TRP A 145 7.59 6.75 26.46
N ASP A 146 8.80 6.19 26.52
CA ASP A 146 9.47 5.95 27.79
C ASP A 146 10.15 7.22 28.32
N HIS A 147 10.48 7.23 29.61
CA HIS A 147 11.20 8.33 30.26
C HIS A 147 12.59 8.62 29.63
N HIS A 148 13.19 7.61 28.99
CA HIS A 148 14.42 7.76 28.22
C HIS A 148 14.21 8.39 26.82
N GLY A 149 12.96 8.70 26.43
CA GLY A 149 12.62 9.24 25.12
C GLY A 149 12.62 8.18 24.01
N VAL A 150 12.58 6.90 24.36
CA VAL A 150 12.44 5.80 23.40
C VAL A 150 10.96 5.56 23.14
N GLU A 151 10.60 5.43 21.87
CA GLU A 151 9.23 5.11 21.47
C GLU A 151 8.98 3.60 21.54
N HIS A 152 7.91 3.21 22.20
CA HIS A 152 7.42 1.84 22.27
C HIS A 152 6.07 1.74 21.58
N LEU A 153 5.88 0.68 20.80
CA LEU A 153 4.59 0.33 20.24
C LEU A 153 3.99 -0.78 21.09
N VAL A 154 2.89 -0.49 21.77
CA VAL A 154 2.14 -1.47 22.56
C VAL A 154 0.94 -1.92 21.76
N LEU A 155 0.75 -3.23 21.65
CA LEU A 155 -0.40 -3.83 20.99
C LEU A 155 -1.15 -4.74 21.94
N GLN A 156 -2.46 -4.74 21.78
CA GLN A 156 -3.35 -5.64 22.52
C GLN A 156 -4.49 -6.12 21.63
N PHE A 157 -4.77 -7.42 21.70
CA PHE A 157 -5.92 -8.00 21.02
C PHE A 157 -6.37 -9.29 21.72
N HIS A 158 -7.58 -9.70 21.41
CA HIS A 158 -8.20 -10.91 21.91
C HIS A 158 -8.00 -12.04 20.91
N LEU A 159 -7.54 -13.18 21.40
CA LEU A 159 -7.46 -14.40 20.62
C LEU A 159 -8.64 -15.30 20.99
N ILE A 160 -9.44 -15.66 19.98
CA ILE A 160 -10.55 -16.60 20.12
C ILE A 160 -10.18 -17.88 19.38
N GLY A 161 -10.03 -18.95 20.15
CA GLY A 161 -9.91 -20.31 19.63
C GLY A 161 -11.26 -21.04 19.63
N ASN A 162 -11.23 -22.30 19.25
CA ASN A 162 -12.38 -23.19 19.38
C ASN A 162 -12.68 -23.51 20.86
N GLU A 163 -11.63 -23.70 21.66
CA GLU A 163 -11.76 -24.16 23.05
C GLU A 163 -11.67 -23.01 24.08
N ARG A 164 -10.74 -22.07 23.86
CA ARG A 164 -10.42 -21.03 24.83
C ARG A 164 -10.32 -19.65 24.20
N LYS A 165 -10.38 -18.65 25.08
CA LYS A 165 -10.14 -17.24 24.76
C LYS A 165 -8.94 -16.76 25.55
N GLY A 166 -8.18 -15.84 24.98
CA GLY A 166 -7.04 -15.24 25.63
C GLY A 166 -6.82 -13.81 25.20
N HIS A 167 -6.03 -13.10 25.99
CA HIS A 167 -5.64 -11.72 25.75
C HIS A 167 -4.16 -11.71 25.39
N VAL A 168 -3.85 -11.19 24.21
CA VAL A 168 -2.49 -11.07 23.71
C VAL A 168 -1.98 -9.68 24.06
N PHE A 169 -0.79 -9.63 24.63
CA PHE A 169 -0.05 -8.41 24.89
C PHE A 169 1.30 -8.48 24.20
N GLY A 170 1.58 -7.48 23.37
CA GLY A 170 2.85 -7.34 22.69
C GLY A 170 3.41 -5.93 22.91
N ARG A 171 4.74 -5.84 22.99
CA ARG A 171 5.45 -4.56 23.00
C ARG A 171 6.61 -4.63 22.04
N LEU A 172 6.75 -3.58 21.23
CA LEU A 172 7.89 -3.36 20.37
C LEU A 172 8.62 -2.09 20.81
N VAL A 173 9.93 -2.06 20.62
CA VAL A 173 10.80 -0.91 20.89
C VAL A 173 11.29 -0.37 19.57
N ASN A 174 11.20 0.94 19.38
CA ASN A 174 11.79 1.61 18.23
C ASN A 174 13.32 1.71 18.41
N VAL A 175 14.07 0.99 17.58
CA VAL A 175 15.54 1.01 17.56
C VAL A 175 15.99 1.60 16.22
N GLN A 176 16.43 2.85 16.23
CA GLN A 176 16.95 3.56 15.05
C GLN A 176 15.98 3.61 13.85
N GLY A 177 14.67 3.58 14.10
CA GLY A 177 13.64 3.60 13.06
C GLY A 177 13.05 2.21 12.73
N ASP A 178 13.64 1.14 13.25
CA ASP A 178 13.11 -0.22 13.11
C ASP A 178 12.50 -0.69 14.43
N TYR A 179 11.22 -1.08 14.41
CA TYR A 179 10.57 -1.65 15.59
C TYR A 179 11.01 -3.11 15.79
N LYS A 180 11.50 -3.43 16.99
CA LYS A 180 11.90 -4.78 17.39
C LYS A 180 11.01 -5.28 18.52
N TRP A 181 10.65 -6.56 18.48
CA TRP A 181 9.87 -7.19 19.54
C TRP A 181 10.63 -7.18 20.87
N GLU A 182 10.02 -6.63 21.91
CA GLU A 182 10.54 -6.70 23.27
C GLU A 182 9.99 -7.95 23.97
N TYR A 183 8.66 -8.07 23.99
CA TYR A 183 7.97 -9.24 24.47
C TYR A 183 6.63 -9.46 23.73
N LEU A 184 6.22 -10.72 23.65
CA LEU A 184 4.91 -11.15 23.18
C LEU A 184 4.44 -12.32 24.03
N PHE A 185 3.31 -12.16 24.71
CA PHE A 185 2.70 -13.21 25.50
C PHE A 185 1.19 -13.24 25.38
N VAL A 186 0.61 -14.40 25.66
CA VAL A 186 -0.83 -14.62 25.72
C VAL A 186 -1.20 -14.94 27.14
N ASP A 187 -2.17 -14.22 27.68
CA ASP A 187 -2.83 -14.57 28.92
C ASP A 187 -4.10 -15.36 28.62
N VAL A 188 -4.14 -16.61 29.04
CA VAL A 188 -5.28 -17.51 28.83
C VAL A 188 -5.92 -17.80 30.18
N ALA A 189 -7.23 -17.51 30.27
CA ALA A 189 -8.00 -17.81 31.46
C ALA A 189 -7.88 -19.30 31.82
N ASN A 190 -7.56 -19.57 33.10
CA ASN A 190 -7.40 -20.92 33.66
C ASN A 190 -6.32 -21.80 32.99
N TYR A 191 -5.35 -21.19 32.30
CA TYR A 191 -4.14 -21.89 31.81
C TYR A 191 -2.88 -21.15 32.26
N GLY A 192 -2.94 -19.82 32.32
CA GLY A 192 -1.83 -18.96 32.67
C GLY A 192 -1.24 -18.28 31.44
N LYS A 193 -0.02 -17.76 31.60
CA LYS A 193 0.66 -16.96 30.59
C LYS A 193 1.56 -17.82 29.71
N ILE A 194 1.30 -17.80 28.40
CA ILE A 194 2.15 -18.42 27.37
C ILE A 194 3.07 -17.33 26.82
N ILE A 195 4.38 -17.52 26.93
CA ILE A 195 5.38 -16.52 26.51
C ILE A 195 6.01 -17.00 25.20
N ILE A 196 5.91 -16.20 24.14
CA ILE A 196 6.51 -16.52 22.84
C ILE A 196 7.88 -15.87 22.71
N PHE A 197 7.95 -14.56 22.95
CA PHE A 197 9.19 -13.79 22.94
C PHE A 197 9.31 -13.02 24.26
N ASP A 198 10.48 -13.06 24.87
CA ASP A 198 10.83 -12.25 26.03
C ASP A 198 12.32 -11.91 25.98
N HIS A 199 12.67 -10.90 25.18
CA HIS A 199 14.06 -10.49 25.02
C HIS A 199 14.59 -9.76 26.25
N THR A 200 13.73 -9.04 26.97
CA THR A 200 14.12 -8.26 28.16
C THR A 200 13.93 -9.00 29.49
N ASN A 201 13.48 -10.26 29.46
CA ASN A 201 13.05 -11.02 30.65
C ASN A 201 12.04 -10.25 31.54
N SER A 202 11.40 -9.22 30.99
CA SER A 202 10.58 -8.27 31.73
C SER A 202 9.31 -8.94 32.24
N VAL A 203 8.76 -9.86 31.45
CA VAL A 203 7.57 -10.64 31.79
C VAL A 203 7.87 -11.58 32.97
N ARG A 204 9.06 -12.22 32.97
CA ARG A 204 9.49 -13.11 34.05
C ARG A 204 9.79 -12.38 35.36
N GLN A 205 10.32 -11.16 35.30
CA GLN A 205 10.62 -10.39 36.51
C GLN A 205 9.36 -9.93 37.26
N GLN A 206 8.27 -9.65 36.55
CA GLN A 206 7.02 -9.22 37.18
C GLN A 206 6.46 -10.26 38.17
N HIS A 207 6.62 -11.55 37.88
CA HIS A 207 6.17 -12.63 38.79
C HIS A 207 7.01 -12.72 40.07
N LYS A 208 8.29 -12.35 40.02
CA LYS A 208 9.17 -12.40 41.21
C LYS A 208 8.82 -11.33 42.24
N ASN A 209 8.40 -10.15 41.80
CA ASN A 209 8.09 -9.04 42.71
C ASN A 209 6.71 -9.18 43.37
N PHE A 210 5.75 -9.88 42.75
CA PHE A 210 4.44 -10.13 43.37
C PHE A 210 4.48 -11.16 44.52
N GLY A 211 5.48 -12.03 44.57
CA GLY A 211 5.65 -13.00 45.66
C GLY A 211 6.01 -12.38 47.01
N LEU A 212 6.69 -11.23 47.02
CA LEU A 212 7.14 -10.58 48.26
C LEU A 212 6.02 -9.86 49.02
N TRP A 213 5.01 -9.34 48.33
CA TRP A 213 3.85 -8.70 48.97
C TRP A 213 2.75 -9.69 49.37
N GLY A 214 2.74 -10.91 48.82
CA GLY A 214 1.85 -11.99 49.26
C GLY A 214 2.24 -12.56 50.63
N SER A 215 3.54 -12.59 50.97
CA SER A 215 4.03 -13.10 52.25
C SER A 215 3.75 -12.19 53.44
N LEU A 216 3.44 -10.90 53.22
CA LEU A 216 3.15 -9.93 54.29
C LEU A 216 1.67 -9.92 54.71
N LYS A 217 0.79 -10.63 54.00
CA LYS A 217 -0.64 -10.73 54.36
C LYS A 217 -0.95 -11.75 55.46
N ASN A 218 0.04 -12.53 55.90
CA ASN A 218 -0.08 -13.48 57.01
C ASN A 218 0.47 -12.94 58.35
N ILE A 219 0.69 -11.64 58.48
CA ILE A 219 0.94 -11.02 59.79
C ILE A 219 -0.41 -10.81 60.47
N THR A 220 -0.88 -11.86 61.11
CA THR A 220 -1.95 -11.79 62.11
C THR A 220 -1.45 -10.91 63.26
N TRP A 221 -2.15 -9.81 63.54
CA TRP A 221 -1.96 -9.09 64.79
C TRP A 221 -2.44 -9.98 65.93
N GLY A 222 -1.52 -10.38 66.81
CA GLY A 222 -1.83 -11.08 68.05
C GLY A 222 -2.34 -10.11 69.11
N ASN A 223 -3.41 -10.55 69.79
CA ASN A 223 -4.12 -9.98 70.96
C ASN A 223 -4.77 -8.60 70.84
#